data_AF-A0A7X0SR41-F1
#
_entry.id   AF-A0A7X0SR41-F1
#
_cell.length_a   1.000
_cell.length_b   1.000
_cell.length_c   1.000
_cell.angle_alpha   90.00
_cell.angle_beta   90.00
_cell.angle_gamma   90.00
#
_symmetry.space_group_name_H-M   'P 1'
#
loop_
_entity.id
_entity.type
_entity.pdbx_description
1 polymer ?
#
loop_
_entity_poly.entity_id
_entity_poly.type
_entity_poly.pdbx_seq_one_letter_code
_entity_poly.pdbx_strand_id
1 'polypeptide(L)'
;MVQTEGNRTVRRIYAALAWLTWACIVVQVFLAGLGTFADSADWKLHTTFVTYFEYLPIVMFILSFFGRIRGGLRWIGLVLFALISFQHMSVQAFSNIGALAAMHTVVALALFLGSWYAARKSSRWLAPGIGPDAAHTQTGSSIR
;
A
#
# COMPACT_ATOMS: atom_id res chain seq x y z
N MET A 1 11.98 15.58 -20.36
CA MET A 1 11.63 14.18 -20.74
C MET A 1 10.12 14.00 -20.64
N VAL A 2 9.46 13.70 -21.75
CA VAL A 2 8.00 13.55 -21.84
C VAL A 2 7.54 12.29 -21.08
N GLN A 3 6.60 12.43 -20.15
CA GLN A 3 5.92 11.28 -19.54
C GLN A 3 4.90 10.75 -20.54
N THR A 4 5.10 9.54 -21.04
CA THR A 4 4.10 8.84 -21.85
C THR A 4 2.85 8.56 -21.00
N GLU A 5 1.68 8.55 -21.63
CA GLU A 5 0.39 8.26 -20.98
C GLU A 5 0.44 7.04 -20.05
N GLY A 6 1.02 5.94 -20.53
CA GLY A 6 1.14 4.68 -19.77
C GLY A 6 1.90 4.82 -18.44
N ASN A 7 2.89 5.71 -18.37
CA ASN A 7 3.63 5.96 -17.13
C ASN A 7 2.76 6.67 -16.07
N ARG A 8 1.86 7.57 -16.50
CA ARG A 8 0.92 8.24 -15.59
C ARG A 8 -0.10 7.26 -15.02
N THR A 9 -0.64 6.37 -15.84
CA THR A 9 -1.58 5.33 -15.40
C THR A 9 -0.94 4.38 -14.40
N VAL A 10 0.27 3.88 -14.67
CA VAL A 10 0.99 2.99 -13.74
C VAL A 10 1.23 3.66 -12.39
N ARG A 11 1.59 4.96 -12.38
CA ARG A 11 1.77 5.73 -11.14
C ARG A 11 0.47 5.89 -10.34
N ARG A 12 -0.66 6.07 -11.02
CA ARG A 12 -1.99 6.10 -10.38
C ARG A 12 -2.34 4.76 -9.75
N ILE A 13 -2.14 3.67 -10.49
CA ILE A 13 -2.37 2.31 -9.97
C ILE A 13 -1.47 2.05 -8.76
N TYR A 14 -0.18 2.38 -8.83
CA TYR A 14 0.73 2.29 -7.69
C TYR A 14 0.20 3.05 -6.47
N ALA A 15 -0.26 4.30 -6.65
CA ALA A 15 -0.77 5.12 -5.55
C ALA A 15 -2.06 4.54 -4.96
N ALA A 16 -2.96 4.03 -5.80
CA ALA A 16 -4.18 3.36 -5.35
C ALA A 16 -3.85 2.09 -4.55
N LEU A 17 -2.91 1.27 -5.02
CA LEU A 17 -2.45 0.07 -4.30
C LEU A 17 -1.76 0.41 -2.97
N ALA A 18 -1.04 1.53 -2.91
CA ALA A 18 -0.43 1.99 -1.65
C ALA A 18 -1.51 2.34 -0.60
N TRP A 19 -2.56 3.06 -1.01
CA TRP A 19 -3.71 3.34 -0.14
C TRP A 19 -4.47 2.08 0.26
N LEU A 20 -4.70 1.17 -0.69
CA LEU A 20 -5.33 -0.12 -0.42
C LEU A 20 -4.53 -0.93 0.59
N THR A 21 -3.21 -1.04 0.40
CA THR A 21 -2.31 -1.74 1.33
C THR A 21 -2.39 -1.15 2.74
N TRP A 22 -2.36 0.17 2.86
CA TRP A 22 -2.50 0.84 4.16
C TRP A 22 -3.86 0.57 4.81
N ALA A 23 -4.95 0.66 4.05
CA ALA A 23 -6.30 0.37 4.53
C ALA A 23 -6.44 -1.10 4.99
N CYS A 24 -5.88 -2.05 4.24
CA CYS A 24 -5.82 -3.46 4.63
C CYS A 24 -5.06 -3.66 5.95
N ILE A 25 -3.96 -2.93 6.17
CA ILE A 25 -3.21 -2.98 7.44
C ILE A 25 -4.04 -2.42 8.60
N VAL A 26 -4.77 -1.32 8.39
CA VAL A 26 -5.72 -0.78 9.40
C VAL A 26 -6.75 -1.84 9.80
N VAL A 27 -7.37 -2.47 8.80
CA VAL A 27 -8.33 -3.57 9.03
C VAL A 27 -7.66 -4.72 9.78
N GLN A 28 -6.42 -5.08 9.45
CA GLN A 28 -5.71 -6.15 10.17
C GLN A 28 -5.51 -5.86 11.65
N VAL A 29 -5.12 -4.64 11.98
CA VAL A 29 -4.95 -4.21 13.38
C VAL A 29 -6.28 -4.27 14.12
N PHE A 30 -7.38 -3.86 13.47
CA PHE A 30 -8.71 -4.00 14.04
C PHE A 30 -9.12 -5.46 14.26
N LEU A 31 -8.90 -6.35 13.29
CA LEU A 31 -9.22 -7.78 13.42
C LEU A 31 -8.38 -8.47 14.51
N ALA A 32 -7.12 -8.10 14.67
CA ALA A 32 -6.30 -8.56 15.81
C ALA A 32 -6.88 -8.08 17.15
N GLY A 33 -7.39 -6.84 17.18
CA GLY A 33 -8.10 -6.28 18.32
C GLY A 33 -9.38 -7.06 18.66
N LEU A 34 -10.19 -7.45 17.67
CA LEU A 34 -11.35 -8.33 17.89
C LEU A 34 -10.93 -9.67 18.51
N GLY A 35 -9.90 -10.32 17.96
CA GLY A 35 -9.34 -11.56 18.51
C GLY A 35 -8.83 -11.44 19.94
N THR A 36 -8.36 -10.25 20.34
CA THR A 36 -7.79 -9.99 21.66
C THR A 36 -8.85 -9.60 22.70
N PHE A 37 -9.79 -8.73 22.32
CA PHE A 37 -10.68 -8.04 23.25
C PHE A 37 -12.14 -8.49 23.18
N ALA A 38 -12.58 -9.08 22.07
CA ALA A 38 -13.97 -9.49 21.86
C ALA A 38 -14.12 -11.02 21.96
N ASP A 39 -13.56 -11.77 21.00
CA ASP A 39 -13.62 -13.23 20.97
C ASP A 39 -12.35 -13.79 20.31
N SER A 40 -11.68 -14.73 20.99
CA SER A 40 -10.53 -15.45 20.45
C SER A 40 -10.80 -16.19 19.13
N ALA A 41 -12.05 -16.55 18.82
CA ALA A 41 -12.40 -17.14 17.53
C ALA A 41 -12.13 -16.19 16.35
N ASP A 42 -12.16 -14.87 16.57
CA ASP A 42 -11.94 -13.85 15.54
C ASP A 42 -10.47 -13.76 15.08
N TRP A 43 -9.52 -14.40 15.77
CA TRP A 43 -8.16 -14.58 15.25
C TRP A 43 -8.12 -15.26 13.88
N LYS A 44 -9.13 -16.09 13.57
CA LYS A 44 -9.27 -16.69 12.25
C LYS A 44 -9.52 -15.64 11.17
N LEU A 45 -10.27 -14.57 11.47
CA LEU A 45 -10.50 -13.47 10.54
C LEU A 45 -9.18 -12.74 10.24
N HIS A 46 -8.43 -12.38 11.29
CA HIS A 46 -7.11 -11.74 11.17
C HIS A 46 -6.14 -12.56 10.29
N THR A 47 -5.99 -13.85 10.61
CA THR A 47 -5.06 -14.75 9.92
C THR A 47 -5.49 -15.11 8.51
N THR A 48 -6.79 -15.21 8.24
CA THR A 48 -7.29 -15.46 6.87
C THR A 48 -7.18 -14.21 6.01
N PHE A 49 -7.49 -13.04 6.55
CA PHE A 49 -7.56 -11.80 5.79
C PHE A 49 -6.21 -11.40 5.15
N VAL A 50 -5.08 -11.75 5.78
CA VAL A 50 -3.74 -11.37 5.29
C VAL A 50 -3.42 -12.00 3.94
N THR A 51 -3.90 -13.23 3.73
CA THR A 51 -3.65 -14.02 2.51
C THR A 51 -4.20 -13.34 1.25
N TYR A 52 -5.21 -12.47 1.38
CA TYR A 52 -5.77 -11.75 0.24
C TYR A 52 -4.90 -10.59 -0.24
N PHE A 53 -4.00 -10.04 0.58
CA PHE A 53 -3.30 -8.80 0.26
C PHE A 53 -1.80 -8.77 0.58
N GLU A 54 -1.24 -9.82 1.19
CA GLU A 54 0.19 -9.92 1.54
C GLU A 54 1.13 -9.69 0.34
N TYR A 55 0.67 -9.97 -0.88
CA TYR A 55 1.43 -9.75 -2.12
C TYR A 55 1.22 -8.36 -2.76
N LEU A 56 0.32 -7.51 -2.26
CA LEU A 56 0.18 -6.15 -2.82
C LEU A 56 1.48 -5.34 -2.81
N PRO A 57 2.33 -5.38 -1.75
CA PRO A 57 3.58 -4.63 -1.76
C PRO A 57 4.58 -5.11 -2.81
N ILE A 58 4.60 -6.41 -3.14
CA ILE A 58 5.48 -6.91 -4.21
C ILE A 58 4.97 -6.49 -5.60
N VAL A 59 3.65 -6.43 -5.80
CA VAL A 59 3.06 -5.85 -7.01
C VAL A 59 3.44 -4.38 -7.14
N MET A 60 3.38 -3.60 -6.05
CA MET A 60 3.85 -2.21 -6.04
C MET A 60 5.33 -2.09 -6.40
N PHE A 61 6.18 -2.97 -5.86
CA PHE A 61 7.61 -3.02 -6.19
C PHE A 61 7.81 -3.22 -7.70
N ILE A 62 7.11 -4.17 -8.32
CA ILE A 62 7.19 -4.43 -9.76
C ILE A 62 6.68 -3.22 -10.57
N LEU A 63 5.53 -2.65 -10.21
CA LEU A 63 4.97 -1.46 -10.88
C LEU A 63 5.90 -0.25 -10.83
N SER A 64 6.75 -0.15 -9.81
CA SER A 64 7.69 0.97 -9.69
C SER A 64 8.67 1.07 -10.87
N PHE A 65 9.01 -0.05 -11.51
CA PHE A 65 9.87 -0.09 -12.69
C PHE A 65 9.14 0.44 -13.93
N PHE A 66 7.92 -0.03 -14.16
CA PHE A 66 7.07 0.39 -15.28
C PHE A 66 6.63 1.86 -15.14
N GLY A 67 6.40 2.33 -13.91
CA GLY A 67 6.08 3.72 -13.57
C GLY A 67 7.30 4.64 -13.52
N ARG A 68 8.50 4.16 -13.89
CA ARG A 68 9.78 4.88 -13.80
C ARG A 68 9.92 5.62 -12.45
N ILE A 69 9.47 4.98 -11.36
CA ILE A 69 9.54 5.51 -10.00
C ILE A 69 10.96 5.25 -9.50
N ARG A 70 11.60 6.28 -8.92
CA ARG A 70 13.00 6.23 -8.45
C ARG A 70 13.08 6.58 -6.96
N GLY A 71 14.22 6.28 -6.34
CA GLY A 71 14.48 6.53 -4.92
C GLY A 71 13.70 5.60 -3.99
N GLY A 72 13.45 6.03 -2.76
CA GLY A 72 12.84 5.17 -1.72
C GLY A 72 11.48 4.57 -2.09
N LEU A 73 10.65 5.27 -2.87
CA LEU A 73 9.35 4.75 -3.35
C LEU A 73 9.50 3.52 -4.26
N ARG A 74 10.64 3.35 -4.93
CA ARG A 74 10.90 2.14 -5.73
C ARG A 74 11.00 0.92 -4.82
N TRP A 75 11.73 1.04 -3.72
CA TRP A 75 12.09 -0.08 -2.86
C TRP A 75 11.11 -0.33 -1.73
N ILE A 76 10.23 0.63 -1.41
CA ILE A 76 9.33 0.50 -0.27
C ILE A 76 8.38 -0.70 -0.37
N GLY A 77 7.94 -1.08 -1.57
CA GLY A 77 7.13 -2.29 -1.75
C GLY A 77 7.88 -3.56 -1.34
N LEU A 78 9.17 -3.66 -1.67
CA LEU A 78 10.02 -4.78 -1.27
C LEU A 78 10.27 -4.78 0.24
N VAL A 79 10.50 -3.61 0.84
CA VAL A 79 10.68 -3.47 2.30
C VAL A 79 9.42 -3.89 3.04
N LEU A 80 8.25 -3.42 2.61
CA LEU A 80 6.96 -3.81 3.20
C LEU A 80 6.70 -5.31 3.05
N PHE A 81 6.99 -5.90 1.89
CA PHE A 81 6.89 -7.34 1.71
C PHE A 81 7.82 -8.11 2.66
N ALA A 82 9.07 -7.68 2.79
CA ALA A 82 10.02 -8.28 3.73
C ALA A 82 9.54 -8.18 5.18
N LEU A 83 8.94 -7.06 5.58
CA LEU A 83 8.34 -6.88 6.90
C LEU A 83 7.14 -7.82 7.13
N ILE A 84 6.26 -8.00 6.13
CA ILE A 84 5.16 -8.98 6.20
C ILE A 84 5.73 -10.39 6.41
N SER A 85 6.70 -10.80 5.59
CA SER A 85 7.35 -12.11 5.73
C SER A 85 7.97 -12.29 7.12
N PHE A 86 8.65 -11.26 7.64
CA PHE A 86 9.21 -11.30 8.99
C PHE A 86 8.13 -11.38 10.08
N GLN A 87 6.96 -10.76 9.88
CA GLN A 87 5.82 -10.86 10.79
C GLN A 87 5.19 -12.26 10.81
N HIS A 88 5.23 -12.99 9.69
CA HIS A 88 4.87 -14.42 9.68
C HIS A 88 5.89 -15.26 10.43
N MET A 89 7.19 -15.00 10.25
CA MET A 89 8.25 -15.73 10.94
C MET A 89 8.25 -15.48 12.45
N SER A 90 7.95 -14.26 12.91
CA SER A 90 7.95 -13.91 14.34
C SER A 90 6.98 -14.78 15.15
N VAL A 91 5.82 -15.13 14.58
CA VAL A 91 4.80 -15.94 15.25
C VAL A 91 4.86 -17.42 14.92
N GLN A 92 5.40 -17.82 13.76
CA GLN A 92 5.47 -19.24 13.36
C GLN A 92 6.81 -19.89 13.71
N ALA A 93 7.92 -19.21 13.44
CA ALA A 93 9.27 -19.75 13.64
C ALA A 93 9.86 -19.38 15.00
N PHE A 94 9.47 -18.22 15.54
CA PHE A 94 10.04 -17.68 16.79
C PHE A 94 9.05 -17.61 17.95
N SER A 95 7.95 -18.35 17.90
CA SER A 95 6.94 -18.42 18.96
C SER A 95 7.51 -18.77 20.34
N ASN A 96 8.58 -19.57 20.37
CA ASN A 96 9.23 -20.05 21.60
C ASN A 96 10.19 -19.01 22.21
N ILE A 97 10.49 -17.93 21.49
CA ILE A 97 11.36 -16.84 21.94
C ILE A 97 10.47 -15.62 22.13
N GLY A 98 9.98 -15.42 23.36
CA GLY A 98 8.94 -14.43 23.67
C GLY A 98 9.24 -13.00 23.14
N ALA A 99 10.51 -12.57 23.19
CA ALA A 99 10.92 -11.26 22.67
C ALA A 99 10.79 -11.16 21.13
N LEU A 100 11.07 -12.23 20.39
CA LEU A 100 10.93 -12.26 18.92
C LEU A 100 9.45 -12.39 18.52
N ALA A 101 8.66 -13.15 19.26
CA ALA A 101 7.20 -13.18 19.07
C ALA A 101 6.59 -11.78 19.27
N ALA A 102 7.04 -11.05 20.31
CA ALA A 102 6.60 -9.68 20.58
C ALA A 102 6.96 -8.69 19.46
N MET A 103 7.98 -8.95 18.63
CA MET A 103 8.28 -8.10 17.47
C MET A 103 7.12 -8.03 16.47
N HIS A 104 6.18 -8.97 16.49
CA HIS A 104 4.98 -8.92 15.64
C HIS A 104 4.24 -7.58 15.74
N THR A 105 4.07 -7.03 16.96
CA THR A 105 3.37 -5.76 17.16
C THR A 105 4.19 -4.57 16.68
N VAL A 106 5.51 -4.59 16.92
CA VAL A 106 6.45 -3.55 16.43
C VAL A 106 6.46 -3.52 14.90
N VAL A 107 6.48 -4.69 14.26
CA VAL A 107 6.47 -4.83 12.80
C VAL A 107 5.14 -4.36 12.22
N ALA A 108 4.01 -4.64 12.87
CA ALA A 108 2.71 -4.10 12.47
C ALA A 108 2.69 -2.57 12.42
N LEU A 109 3.29 -1.90 13.42
CA LEU A 109 3.43 -0.44 13.42
C LEU A 109 4.35 0.06 12.30
N ALA A 110 5.46 -0.63 12.05
CA ALA A 110 6.36 -0.31 10.95
C ALA A 110 5.68 -0.45 9.57
N LEU A 111 4.89 -1.51 9.38
CA LEU A 111 4.06 -1.71 8.18
C LEU A 111 3.03 -0.60 8.02
N PHE A 112 2.32 -0.24 9.09
CA PHE A 112 1.34 0.85 9.08
C PHE A 112 1.99 2.17 8.65
N LEU A 113 3.10 2.57 9.29
CA LEU A 113 3.79 3.82 8.97
C LEU A 113 4.40 3.80 7.57
N GLY A 114 5.03 2.70 7.18
CA GLY A 114 5.66 2.54 5.87
C GLY A 114 4.65 2.57 4.72
N SER A 115 3.53 1.87 4.85
CA SER A 115 2.45 1.87 3.87
C SER A 115 1.76 3.23 3.78
N TRP A 116 1.52 3.88 4.93
CA TRP A 116 1.01 5.26 4.97
C TRP A 116 1.95 6.24 4.26
N TYR A 117 3.26 6.16 4.53
CA TYR A 117 4.26 6.98 3.87
C TYR A 117 4.25 6.76 2.34
N ALA A 118 4.19 5.51 1.89
CA ALA A 118 4.09 5.17 0.47
C ALA A 118 2.84 5.78 -0.17
N ALA A 119 1.68 5.63 0.49
CA ALA A 119 0.40 6.16 0.05
C ALA A 119 0.43 7.69 -0.04
N ARG A 120 0.82 8.37 1.05
CA ARG A 120 0.86 9.83 1.13
C ARG A 120 1.78 10.46 0.10
N LYS A 121 2.96 9.87 -0.11
CA LYS A 121 3.97 10.40 -1.05
C LYS A 121 3.59 10.15 -2.52
N SER A 122 2.79 9.11 -2.78
CA SER A 122 2.31 8.78 -4.13
C SER A 122 0.98 9.45 -4.48
N SER A 123 0.22 9.99 -3.52
CA SER A 123 -1.07 10.66 -3.75
C SER A 123 -1.06 11.78 -4.80
N ARG A 124 0.08 12.45 -4.99
CA ARG A 124 0.23 13.47 -6.04
C ARG A 124 -0.03 12.95 -7.46
N TRP A 125 0.01 11.63 -7.67
CA TRP A 125 -0.29 11.02 -8.96
C TRP A 125 -1.79 10.76 -9.17
N LEU A 126 -2.59 10.79 -8.10
CA LEU A 126 -4.04 10.58 -8.16
C LEU A 126 -4.80 11.85 -8.53
N ALA A 127 -4.19 13.04 -8.43
CA ALA A 127 -4.82 14.27 -8.86
C ALA A 127 -5.20 14.19 -10.36
N PRO A 128 -6.43 14.60 -10.74
CA PRO A 128 -6.77 14.82 -12.13
C PRO A 128 -5.78 15.84 -12.70
N GLY A 129 -5.07 15.49 -13.77
CA GLY A 129 -4.37 16.51 -14.53
C GLY A 129 -5.44 17.44 -15.09
N ILE A 130 -5.36 18.73 -14.81
CA ILE A 130 -6.09 19.72 -15.60
C ILE A 130 -5.49 19.59 -17.01
N GLY A 131 -6.16 18.83 -17.87
CA GLY A 131 -5.71 18.62 -19.24
C GLY A 131 -5.89 19.92 -20.03
N PRO A 132 -5.02 20.19 -21.02
CA PRO A 132 -5.19 21.31 -21.94
C PRO A 132 -6.51 21.26 -22.76
N ASP A 133 -7.22 20.13 -22.73
CA ASP A 133 -8.48 19.92 -23.45
C ASP A 133 -9.64 20.81 -22.94
N ALA A 134 -9.52 21.35 -21.71
CA ALA A 134 -10.47 22.34 -21.19
C ALA A 134 -10.34 23.72 -21.86
N ALA A 135 -9.21 24.01 -22.53
CA ALA A 135 -8.96 25.31 -23.15
C ALA A 135 -9.46 25.42 -24.60
N HIS A 136 -9.77 24.31 -25.27
CA HIS A 136 -10.18 24.32 -26.68
C HIS A 136 -11.70 24.27 -26.91
N THR A 137 -12.51 24.15 -25.86
CA THR A 137 -13.97 24.02 -26.00
C THR A 137 -14.75 25.35 -25.84
N GLN A 138 -14.07 26.49 -25.65
CA GLN A 138 -14.76 27.78 -25.42
C GLN A 138 -14.60 28.86 -26.51
N THR A 139 -14.08 28.55 -27.70
CA THR A 139 -13.84 29.57 -28.75
C THR A 139 -14.76 29.44 -29.97
N GLY A 140 -16.00 28.97 -29.79
CA GLY A 140 -16.89 28.66 -30.91
C GLY A 140 -18.37 28.93 -30.66
N SER A 141 -18.75 30.05 -30.04
CA SER A 141 -20.15 30.51 -30.09
C SER A 141 -20.30 31.99 -29.69
N SER A 142 -19.91 32.90 -30.57
CA SER A 142 -20.44 34.28 -30.56
C SER A 142 -20.17 34.97 -31.90
N ILE A 143 -20.82 34.48 -32.96
CA ILE A 143 -21.21 35.33 -34.10
C ILE A 143 -22.61 34.87 -34.52
N ARG A 144 -23.63 35.58 -34.01
CA ARG A 144 -24.88 35.92 -34.68
C ARG A 144 -25.67 36.88 -33.80
#